data_AF-A0A1D7UUC2-F1
#
_entry.id   AF-A0A1D7UUC2-F1
#
_cell.length_a   1.000
_cell.length_b   1.000
_cell.length_c   1.000
_cell.angle_alpha   90.00
_cell.angle_beta   90.00
_cell.angle_gamma   90.00
#
_symmetry.space_group_name_H-M   'P 1'
#
loop_
_entity.id
_entity.type
_entity.pdbx_description
1 polymer ?
#
loop_
_entity_poly.entity_id
_entity_poly.type
_entity_poly.pdbx_seq_one_letter_code
_entity_poly.pdbx_strand_id
1 'polypeptide(L)'
;MFQIMIFVLIAFTQYFCVRPPEKPDPPYGMLQYISKLNSSNNGGSSNPSPIVCPGPAFVFNPGGIVDTGQTSCWNTVGTGVACLGTGLDGAFNNIPNARSFSVPTQHCVYPNDYTTLDQFHGLTWKSCPEGQSGPTCATGAPTQLTWTTATSAPAPAGSCGALNTQNGGNGYAGRTDWRLPTVKELASLLHYSNAPQIDIASFPNTFAGINYMTNSPDSGNVANIWTVSFSDVVGNKVIPTSKATALNIRCVAGNTTPAFAFVDNGNGSITDQNTGLIWQKCSNGLAPTTCAGVSVTNDLNGAIGACGALNGINFAGRNDWRLPSVNELQSIVDYSANSPSISASFPNTTIGLYWSSTTYSNLPSGGMIVWFLNGRVATQDKQSIIDIRCVAN
;
A
#
# COMPACT_ATOMS: atom_id res chain seq x y z
N MET A 1 -49.51 -33.43 55.20
CA MET A 1 -49.07 -32.02 55.18
C MET A 1 -47.55 -32.02 55.35
N PHE A 2 -46.83 -32.20 54.25
CA PHE A 2 -45.35 -32.20 54.22
C PHE A 2 -44.97 -31.43 52.96
N GLN A 3 -44.41 -30.23 53.16
CA GLN A 3 -44.09 -29.30 52.09
C GLN A 3 -42.56 -29.34 51.90
N ILE A 4 -42.13 -29.97 50.82
CA ILE A 4 -40.72 -30.10 50.42
C ILE A 4 -40.29 -28.76 49.82
N MET A 5 -39.46 -28.01 50.53
CA MET A 5 -38.82 -26.79 50.01
C MET A 5 -37.56 -27.19 49.23
N ILE A 6 -37.61 -26.99 47.92
CA ILE A 6 -36.47 -27.15 47.01
C ILE A 6 -35.61 -25.88 47.10
N PHE A 7 -34.37 -26.02 47.58
CA PHE A 7 -33.36 -24.96 47.54
C PHE A 7 -32.76 -24.90 46.12
N VAL A 8 -33.08 -23.86 45.36
CA VAL A 8 -32.44 -23.54 44.08
C VAL A 8 -31.20 -22.68 44.36
N LEU A 9 -30.01 -23.25 44.14
CA LEU A 9 -28.74 -22.51 44.18
C LEU A 9 -28.60 -21.68 42.88
N ILE A 10 -28.78 -20.36 42.97
CA ILE A 10 -28.53 -19.44 41.86
C ILE A 10 -27.04 -19.07 41.88
N ALA A 11 -26.27 -19.64 40.95
CA ALA A 11 -24.87 -19.27 40.74
C ALA A 11 -24.82 -17.91 40.01
N PHE A 12 -24.49 -16.85 40.74
CA PHE A 12 -24.16 -15.55 40.16
C PHE A 12 -22.76 -15.62 39.53
N THR A 13 -22.69 -15.83 38.22
CA THR A 13 -21.48 -15.59 37.44
C THR A 13 -21.28 -14.08 37.30
N GLN A 14 -20.34 -13.53 38.08
CA GLN A 14 -19.88 -12.15 37.89
C GLN A 14 -19.12 -12.05 36.57
N TYR A 15 -19.80 -11.58 35.53
CA TYR A 15 -19.16 -11.04 34.34
C TYR A 15 -18.39 -9.78 34.76
N PHE A 16 -17.06 -9.90 34.89
CA PHE A 16 -16.21 -8.71 34.84
C PHE A 16 -16.31 -8.13 33.44
N CYS A 17 -17.10 -7.06 33.28
CA CYS A 17 -16.98 -6.17 32.14
C CYS A 17 -15.59 -5.53 32.19
N VAL A 18 -14.66 -6.05 31.40
CA VAL A 18 -13.45 -5.31 31.04
C VAL A 18 -13.89 -4.21 30.08
N ARG A 19 -14.08 -3.00 30.61
CA ARG A 19 -14.23 -1.80 29.78
C ARG A 19 -12.91 -1.62 29.01
N PRO A 20 -12.93 -1.51 27.67
CA PRO A 20 -11.75 -1.09 26.94
C PRO A 20 -11.36 0.32 27.41
N PRO A 21 -10.05 0.63 27.51
CA PRO A 21 -9.60 1.96 27.89
C PRO A 21 -10.21 3.00 26.94
N GLU A 22 -10.83 4.03 27.50
CA GLU A 22 -11.58 5.09 26.79
C GLU A 22 -10.70 6.03 25.95
N LYS A 23 -9.41 5.73 25.76
CA LYS A 23 -8.49 6.52 24.94
C LYS A 23 -7.45 5.61 24.28
N PRO A 24 -7.22 5.72 22.95
CA PRO A 24 -6.05 5.12 22.32
C PRO A 24 -4.80 5.67 23.01
N ASP A 25 -3.87 4.80 23.38
CA ASP A 25 -2.56 5.25 23.83
C ASP A 25 -1.93 6.14 22.75
N PRO A 26 -1.37 7.30 23.10
CA PRO A 26 -0.72 8.15 22.11
C PRO A 26 0.43 7.36 21.45
N PRO A 27 0.65 7.53 20.14
CA PRO A 27 1.63 6.76 19.39
C PRO A 27 2.99 6.83 20.11
N TYR A 28 3.69 5.71 20.19
CA TYR A 28 4.92 5.52 20.99
C TYR A 28 5.99 6.62 20.77
N GLY A 29 5.97 7.31 19.62
CA GLY A 29 6.80 8.50 19.36
C GLY A 29 6.43 9.76 20.17
N MET A 30 5.16 9.97 20.52
CA MET A 30 4.69 11.08 21.37
C MET A 30 5.13 10.92 22.83
N LEU A 31 5.16 9.70 23.36
CA LEU A 31 5.61 9.44 24.74
C LEU A 31 7.09 9.77 24.94
N GLN A 32 7.93 9.53 23.94
CA GLN A 32 9.35 9.89 23.94
C GLN A 32 9.59 11.40 23.82
N TYR A 33 8.63 12.14 23.26
CA TYR A 33 8.71 13.61 23.12
C TYR A 33 8.18 14.33 24.37
N ILE A 34 7.07 13.85 24.95
CA ILE A 34 6.50 14.40 26.19
C ILE A 34 7.44 14.16 27.39
N SER A 35 8.13 13.01 27.44
CA SER A 35 9.11 12.73 28.49
C SER A 35 10.33 13.66 28.45
N LYS A 36 10.72 14.13 27.25
CA LYS A 36 11.82 15.08 27.05
C LYS A 36 11.43 16.54 27.36
N LEU A 37 10.17 16.91 27.19
CA LEU A 37 9.69 18.26 27.56
C LEU A 37 9.56 18.47 29.08
N ASN A 38 9.28 17.40 29.84
CA ASN A 38 9.12 17.48 31.30
C ASN A 38 10.40 17.25 32.10
N SER A 39 11.52 16.91 31.45
CA SER A 39 12.79 16.66 32.14
C SER A 39 13.73 17.86 32.06
N SER A 40 13.29 19.01 32.57
CA SER A 40 14.20 20.06 33.05
C SER A 40 14.17 20.06 34.58
N ASN A 41 15.02 19.24 35.21
CA ASN A 41 15.82 19.56 36.41
C ASN A 41 16.31 18.29 37.15
N ASN A 42 17.64 18.18 37.22
CA ASN A 42 18.51 17.57 38.25
C ASN A 42 18.29 16.14 38.76
N GLY A 43 19.36 15.34 38.65
CA GLY A 43 19.67 14.24 39.58
C GLY A 43 20.25 13.00 38.89
N GLY A 44 21.52 12.69 39.13
CA GLY A 44 22.27 11.64 38.44
C GLY A 44 21.82 10.21 38.73
N SER A 45 21.89 9.39 37.69
CA SER A 45 22.05 7.93 37.76
C SER A 45 22.53 7.47 36.37
N SER A 46 23.73 6.89 36.33
CA SER A 46 24.37 6.37 35.13
C SER A 46 23.73 5.05 34.70
N ASN A 47 22.66 5.13 33.92
CA ASN A 47 22.31 4.08 32.96
C ASN A 47 22.77 4.53 31.58
N PRO A 48 23.48 3.70 30.79
CA PRO A 48 23.77 4.05 29.42
C PRO A 48 22.44 4.22 28.69
N SER A 49 22.10 5.47 28.35
CA SER A 49 20.96 5.75 27.50
C SER A 49 21.15 4.99 26.18
N PRO A 50 20.09 4.41 25.59
CA PRO A 50 20.20 3.85 24.25
C PRO A 50 20.80 4.94 23.35
N ILE A 51 21.86 4.62 22.61
CA ILE A 51 22.43 5.53 21.62
C ILE A 51 21.35 5.70 20.54
N VAL A 52 20.56 6.76 20.64
CA VAL A 52 19.55 7.12 19.64
C VAL A 52 20.29 7.85 18.53
N CYS A 53 20.39 7.24 17.34
CA CYS A 53 20.95 7.94 16.19
C CYS A 53 20.08 9.20 15.92
N PRO A 54 20.64 10.41 15.86
CA PRO A 54 19.88 11.64 15.62
C PRO A 54 19.24 11.61 14.23
N GLY A 55 17.97 11.98 14.13
CA GLY A 55 17.21 11.98 12.88
C GLY A 55 16.33 13.24 12.74
N PRO A 56 16.01 13.66 11.49
CA PRO A 56 15.09 14.77 11.25
C PRO A 56 13.68 14.45 11.78
N ALA A 57 12.94 15.49 12.17
CA ALA A 57 11.50 15.37 12.43
C ALA A 57 10.75 15.40 11.11
N PHE A 58 10.02 14.32 10.79
CA PHE A 58 9.18 14.21 9.61
C PHE A 58 7.70 14.18 10.01
N VAL A 59 6.85 14.76 9.17
CA VAL A 59 5.40 14.57 9.23
C VAL A 59 5.06 13.46 8.24
N PHE A 60 4.60 12.32 8.74
CA PHE A 60 4.26 11.17 7.91
C PHE A 60 2.77 11.15 7.57
N ASN A 61 2.45 10.65 6.38
CA ASN A 61 1.10 10.28 5.98
C ASN A 61 1.02 8.76 5.70
N PRO A 62 0.74 7.93 6.73
CA PRO A 62 0.71 6.47 6.59
C PRO A 62 -0.36 5.95 5.62
N GLY A 63 -1.41 6.73 5.38
CA GLY A 63 -2.52 6.38 4.50
C GLY A 63 -2.48 7.08 3.14
N GLY A 64 -1.49 7.94 2.90
CA GLY A 64 -1.37 8.69 1.66
C GLY A 64 -1.00 7.82 0.47
N ILE A 65 -1.09 8.40 -0.72
CA ILE A 65 -0.69 7.76 -1.98
C ILE A 65 0.41 8.60 -2.61
N VAL A 66 1.44 7.95 -3.11
CA VAL A 66 2.47 8.57 -3.96
C VAL A 66 2.10 8.40 -5.43
N ASP A 67 2.53 9.36 -6.27
CA ASP A 67 2.41 9.29 -7.73
C ASP A 67 3.06 8.03 -8.31
N THR A 68 2.95 7.74 -9.60
CA THR A 68 3.52 6.50 -10.18
C THR A 68 4.99 6.62 -10.59
N GLY A 69 5.57 7.82 -10.52
CA GLY A 69 6.84 8.16 -11.15
C GLY A 69 6.79 8.25 -12.69
N GLN A 70 5.60 8.21 -13.30
CA GLN A 70 5.43 8.41 -14.74
C GLN A 70 5.50 9.91 -15.10
N THR A 71 6.36 10.25 -16.07
CA THR A 71 6.57 11.63 -16.53
C THR A 71 6.41 11.81 -18.04
N SER A 72 6.28 10.70 -18.77
CA SER A 72 6.09 10.67 -20.22
C SER A 72 4.66 10.21 -20.56
N CYS A 73 4.19 10.59 -21.74
CA CYS A 73 2.83 10.31 -22.18
C CYS A 73 2.83 9.68 -23.57
N TRP A 74 1.88 8.77 -23.80
CA TRP A 74 1.75 8.04 -25.06
C TRP A 74 0.29 7.92 -25.45
N ASN A 75 0.01 8.12 -26.74
CA ASN A 75 -1.32 7.91 -27.30
C ASN A 75 -1.73 6.42 -27.29
N THR A 76 -2.91 6.11 -27.83
CA THR A 76 -3.49 4.75 -27.83
C THR A 76 -2.68 3.72 -28.61
N VAL A 77 -1.88 4.14 -29.60
CA VAL A 77 -0.99 3.23 -30.37
C VAL A 77 0.43 3.18 -29.82
N GLY A 78 0.71 3.86 -28.70
CA GLY A 78 2.02 3.87 -28.05
C GLY A 78 3.04 4.86 -28.60
N THR A 79 2.61 5.83 -29.42
CA THR A 79 3.49 6.94 -29.84
C THR A 79 3.60 7.98 -28.74
N GLY A 80 4.81 8.42 -28.43
CA GLY A 80 5.05 9.47 -27.45
C GLY A 80 4.41 10.81 -27.86
N VAL A 81 3.80 11.50 -26.90
CA VAL A 81 3.13 12.79 -27.06
C VAL A 81 3.48 13.72 -25.89
N ALA A 82 3.30 15.03 -26.08
CA ALA A 82 3.41 15.99 -24.98
C ALA A 82 2.32 15.71 -23.94
N CYS A 83 2.66 15.76 -22.65
CA CYS A 83 1.74 15.37 -21.58
C CYS A 83 0.64 16.39 -21.28
N LEU A 84 0.92 17.68 -21.43
CA LEU A 84 0.00 18.73 -21.00
C LEU A 84 -1.37 18.58 -21.70
N GLY A 85 -2.44 18.52 -20.89
CA GLY A 85 -3.82 18.40 -21.37
C GLY A 85 -4.24 17.01 -21.84
N THR A 86 -3.35 16.01 -21.80
CA THR A 86 -3.69 14.65 -22.24
C THR A 86 -4.55 13.87 -21.24
N GLY A 87 -4.54 14.25 -19.96
CA GLY A 87 -5.18 13.47 -18.89
C GLY A 87 -4.49 12.14 -18.60
N LEU A 88 -3.32 11.88 -19.19
CA LEU A 88 -2.47 10.74 -18.86
C LEU A 88 -1.64 11.02 -17.62
N ASP A 89 -1.23 9.97 -16.93
CA ASP A 89 -0.52 10.03 -15.65
C ASP A 89 0.75 10.91 -15.70
N GLY A 90 1.49 10.86 -16.82
CA GLY A 90 2.67 11.71 -17.02
C GLY A 90 2.39 13.23 -17.01
N ALA A 91 1.13 13.65 -17.11
CA ALA A 91 0.71 15.04 -16.95
C ALA A 91 0.57 15.47 -15.48
N PHE A 92 0.61 14.53 -14.54
CA PHE A 92 0.29 14.70 -13.13
C PHE A 92 1.51 14.40 -12.23
N ASN A 93 2.61 15.09 -12.48
CA ASN A 93 3.85 14.91 -11.71
C ASN A 93 3.65 15.22 -10.22
N ASN A 94 4.07 14.32 -9.33
CA ASN A 94 3.90 14.42 -7.88
C ASN A 94 2.43 14.51 -7.41
N ILE A 95 1.47 14.01 -8.19
CA ILE A 95 0.05 13.97 -7.83
C ILE A 95 -0.38 12.50 -7.60
N PRO A 96 -1.03 12.19 -6.46
CA PRO A 96 -1.43 13.13 -5.42
C PRO A 96 -0.28 13.61 -4.54
N ASN A 97 0.82 12.84 -4.42
CA ASN A 97 2.00 13.26 -3.68
C ASN A 97 3.29 12.78 -4.34
N ALA A 98 4.39 13.51 -4.13
CA ALA A 98 5.73 13.08 -4.54
C ALA A 98 6.19 11.84 -3.76
N ARG A 99 6.93 10.97 -4.43
CA ARG A 99 7.69 9.89 -3.77
C ARG A 99 8.82 10.50 -2.94
N SER A 100 9.08 9.95 -1.75
CA SER A 100 10.18 10.41 -0.90
C SER A 100 10.78 9.24 -0.11
N PHE A 101 11.99 8.83 -0.51
CA PHE A 101 12.75 7.79 0.16
C PHE A 101 14.16 8.29 0.46
N SER A 102 14.72 7.88 1.59
CA SER A 102 16.17 8.04 1.80
C SER A 102 16.94 7.11 0.86
N VAL A 103 18.24 7.36 0.71
CA VAL A 103 19.17 6.34 0.21
C VAL A 103 19.42 5.28 1.30
N PRO A 104 19.99 4.10 0.95
CA PRO A 104 20.43 3.13 1.94
C PRO A 104 21.34 3.77 2.98
N THR A 105 20.90 3.76 4.23
CA THR A 105 21.58 4.42 5.35
C THR A 105 22.11 3.36 6.31
N GLN A 106 23.41 3.40 6.58
CA GLN A 106 24.08 2.51 7.52
C GLN A 106 23.67 2.82 8.96
N HIS A 107 23.36 1.80 9.75
CA HIS A 107 23.08 1.97 11.18
C HIS A 107 24.35 2.31 11.97
N CYS A 108 24.26 3.27 12.89
CA CYS A 108 25.41 3.84 13.58
C CYS A 108 26.12 2.85 14.53
N VAL A 109 25.40 1.84 15.04
CA VAL A 109 25.95 0.77 15.92
C VAL A 109 26.11 -0.56 15.19
N TYR A 110 25.33 -0.79 14.14
CA TYR A 110 25.29 -2.06 13.40
C TYR A 110 25.69 -1.78 11.96
N PRO A 111 26.99 -1.66 11.66
CA PRO A 111 27.47 -1.12 10.39
C PRO A 111 27.14 -1.99 9.16
N ASN A 112 26.65 -3.21 9.35
CA ASN A 112 26.18 -4.05 8.25
C ASN A 112 24.68 -3.90 7.97
N ASP A 113 23.98 -3.11 8.78
CA ASP A 113 22.54 -2.96 8.72
C ASP A 113 22.20 -1.67 7.98
N TYR A 114 21.67 -1.81 6.77
CA TYR A 114 21.31 -0.71 5.89
C TYR A 114 19.80 -0.62 5.76
N THR A 115 19.24 0.54 6.11
CA THR A 115 17.81 0.80 6.00
C THR A 115 17.52 1.97 5.06
N THR A 116 16.36 1.89 4.43
CA THR A 116 15.79 2.95 3.59
C THR A 116 14.52 3.44 4.29
N LEU A 117 14.48 4.72 4.64
CA LEU A 117 13.30 5.34 5.22
C LEU A 117 12.37 5.79 4.10
N ASP A 118 11.16 5.26 4.11
CA ASP A 118 10.03 5.89 3.42
C ASP A 118 9.64 7.14 4.20
N GLN A 119 10.07 8.29 3.68
CA GLN A 119 9.88 9.58 4.34
C GLN A 119 8.45 10.10 4.21
N PHE A 120 7.64 9.47 3.35
CA PHE A 120 6.24 9.82 3.16
C PHE A 120 5.34 9.04 4.11
N HIS A 121 5.43 7.71 4.12
CA HIS A 121 4.59 6.86 4.98
C HIS A 121 5.16 6.66 6.40
N GLY A 122 6.45 6.90 6.61
CA GLY A 122 7.16 6.63 7.87
C GLY A 122 7.55 5.16 8.06
N LEU A 123 7.51 4.36 6.99
CA LEU A 123 7.95 2.96 7.00
C LEU A 123 9.47 2.87 6.91
N THR A 124 10.06 1.95 7.66
CA THR A 124 11.49 1.64 7.53
C THR A 124 11.64 0.33 6.77
N TRP A 125 12.31 0.38 5.63
CA TRP A 125 12.58 -0.79 4.81
C TRP A 125 14.00 -1.29 5.05
N LYS A 126 14.20 -2.60 4.98
CA LYS A 126 15.55 -3.12 4.76
C LYS A 126 15.92 -2.77 3.32
N SER A 127 17.03 -2.04 3.15
CA SER A 127 17.43 -1.48 1.84
C SER A 127 17.64 -2.57 0.81
N CYS A 128 18.16 -3.71 1.25
CA CYS A 128 18.42 -4.87 0.43
C CYS A 128 17.34 -5.95 0.64
N PRO A 129 16.99 -6.70 -0.41
CA PRO A 129 16.28 -7.97 -0.26
C PRO A 129 16.97 -8.89 0.78
N GLU A 130 16.21 -9.82 1.36
CA GLU A 130 16.80 -10.88 2.19
C GLU A 130 17.86 -11.66 1.40
N GLY A 131 18.98 -12.00 2.06
CA GLY A 131 20.15 -12.60 1.43
C GLY A 131 21.16 -11.63 0.81
N GLN A 132 20.82 -10.34 0.66
CA GLN A 132 21.74 -9.29 0.21
C GLN A 132 22.06 -8.29 1.34
N SER A 133 23.21 -7.62 1.22
CA SER A 133 23.69 -6.62 2.18
C SER A 133 24.61 -5.56 1.56
N GLY A 134 24.99 -4.57 2.38
CA GLY A 134 25.86 -3.45 2.00
C GLY A 134 25.11 -2.24 1.43
N PRO A 135 25.83 -1.14 1.16
CA PRO A 135 25.23 0.13 0.73
C PRO A 135 24.58 0.05 -0.66
N THR A 136 25.01 -0.90 -1.49
CA THR A 136 24.53 -1.10 -2.85
C THR A 136 23.79 -2.41 -3.03
N CYS A 137 23.61 -3.22 -1.97
CA CYS A 137 23.00 -4.55 -2.07
C CYS A 137 23.71 -5.51 -3.05
N ALA A 138 25.00 -5.26 -3.34
CA ALA A 138 25.80 -6.08 -4.25
C ALA A 138 26.46 -7.30 -3.56
N THR A 139 26.43 -7.36 -2.23
CA THR A 139 26.97 -8.49 -1.47
C THR A 139 25.88 -9.53 -1.25
N GLY A 140 26.17 -10.79 -1.57
CA GLY A 140 25.23 -11.91 -1.45
C GLY A 140 24.27 -12.03 -2.63
N ALA A 141 23.20 -12.80 -2.45
CA ALA A 141 22.19 -13.05 -3.47
C ALA A 141 20.80 -13.11 -2.81
N PRO A 142 19.72 -12.74 -3.52
CA PRO A 142 18.37 -12.81 -2.99
C PRO A 142 18.05 -14.22 -2.47
N THR A 143 17.68 -14.31 -1.21
CA THR A 143 17.14 -15.53 -0.61
C THR A 143 15.67 -15.65 -0.96
N GLN A 144 15.25 -16.86 -1.30
CA GLN A 144 13.87 -17.18 -1.62
C GLN A 144 13.33 -18.20 -0.65
N LEU A 145 12.14 -17.94 -0.13
CA LEU A 145 11.41 -18.86 0.73
C LEU A 145 9.99 -19.02 0.22
N THR A 146 9.37 -20.15 0.57
CA THR A 146 7.91 -20.27 0.47
C THR A 146 7.25 -19.44 1.55
N TRP A 147 5.98 -19.05 1.36
CA TRP A 147 5.28 -18.26 2.37
C TRP A 147 5.19 -19.00 3.70
N THR A 148 4.85 -20.30 3.66
CA THR A 148 4.76 -21.16 4.84
C THR A 148 6.05 -21.19 5.64
N THR A 149 7.21 -21.23 4.97
CA THR A 149 8.52 -21.16 5.61
C THR A 149 8.81 -19.77 6.15
N ALA A 150 8.56 -18.71 5.36
CA ALA A 150 8.85 -17.34 5.76
C ALA A 150 8.06 -16.88 7.01
N THR A 151 6.90 -17.49 7.26
CA THR A 151 6.02 -17.19 8.41
C THR A 151 6.06 -18.23 9.53
N SER A 152 6.95 -19.24 9.47
CA SER A 152 7.01 -20.27 10.51
C SER A 152 7.66 -19.76 11.81
N ALA A 153 7.34 -20.41 12.93
CA ALA A 153 8.02 -20.24 14.20
C ALA A 153 8.80 -21.52 14.57
N PRO A 154 10.09 -21.45 14.94
CA PRO A 154 10.94 -20.25 14.99
C PRO A 154 11.20 -19.67 13.58
N ALA A 155 11.43 -18.36 13.52
CA ALA A 155 11.63 -17.65 12.26
C ALA A 155 12.94 -18.12 11.58
N PRO A 156 12.88 -18.66 10.36
CA PRO A 156 14.06 -19.18 9.68
C PRO A 156 14.94 -18.06 9.13
N ALA A 157 16.23 -18.35 8.94
CA ALA A 157 17.16 -17.42 8.30
C ALA A 157 16.65 -16.97 6.92
N GLY A 158 16.82 -15.68 6.60
CA GLY A 158 16.30 -15.07 5.37
C GLY A 158 14.81 -14.70 5.41
N SER A 159 14.14 -14.85 6.57
CA SER A 159 12.79 -14.31 6.80
C SER A 159 12.84 -12.98 7.54
N CYS A 160 11.78 -12.18 7.42
CA CYS A 160 11.67 -10.93 8.18
C CYS A 160 11.62 -11.15 9.69
N GLY A 161 11.05 -12.28 10.15
CA GLY A 161 11.03 -12.62 11.57
C GLY A 161 12.42 -12.87 12.13
N ALA A 162 13.35 -13.39 11.33
CA ALA A 162 14.74 -13.61 11.76
C ALA A 162 15.51 -12.31 11.96
N LEU A 163 15.12 -11.21 11.30
CA LEU A 163 15.71 -9.89 11.55
C LEU A 163 15.50 -9.42 13.00
N ASN A 164 14.39 -9.82 13.63
CA ASN A 164 14.03 -9.39 14.99
C ASN A 164 14.92 -9.98 16.09
N THR A 165 15.67 -11.04 15.80
CA THR A 165 16.56 -11.70 16.77
C THR A 165 18.04 -11.43 16.51
N GLN A 166 18.37 -10.68 15.46
CA GLN A 166 19.75 -10.32 15.12
C GLN A 166 20.39 -9.40 16.17
N ASN A 167 21.69 -9.16 16.03
CA ASN A 167 22.46 -8.24 16.88
C ASN A 167 22.32 -8.53 18.38
N GLY A 168 22.33 -9.83 18.75
CA GLY A 168 22.17 -10.28 20.13
C GLY A 168 20.76 -10.03 20.70
N GLY A 169 19.74 -10.04 19.86
CA GLY A 169 18.35 -9.79 20.26
C GLY A 169 17.90 -8.32 20.19
N ASN A 170 18.79 -7.41 19.79
CA ASN A 170 18.43 -6.00 19.55
C ASN A 170 17.76 -5.78 18.18
N GLY A 171 17.77 -6.81 17.33
CA GLY A 171 17.19 -6.80 16.01
C GLY A 171 17.99 -6.00 14.96
N TYR A 172 17.64 -6.18 13.69
CA TYR A 172 18.30 -5.53 12.57
C TYR A 172 18.09 -4.02 12.61
N ALA A 173 19.17 -3.25 12.51
CA ALA A 173 19.20 -1.79 12.67
C ALA A 173 18.55 -1.30 13.99
N GLY A 174 18.66 -2.11 15.07
CA GLY A 174 18.09 -1.78 16.38
C GLY A 174 16.57 -1.87 16.44
N ARG A 175 15.95 -2.61 15.51
CA ARG A 175 14.50 -2.79 15.39
C ARG A 175 14.11 -4.26 15.50
N THR A 176 13.05 -4.51 16.25
CA THR A 176 12.47 -5.85 16.46
C THR A 176 11.03 -5.96 15.95
N ASP A 177 10.59 -5.02 15.13
CA ASP A 177 9.26 -4.94 14.52
C ASP A 177 9.27 -5.26 13.02
N TRP A 178 10.29 -5.98 12.53
CA TRP A 178 10.39 -6.40 11.14
C TRP A 178 9.34 -7.46 10.80
N ARG A 179 8.68 -7.24 9.67
CA ARG A 179 7.63 -8.10 9.14
C ARG A 179 7.64 -8.13 7.62
N LEU A 180 6.93 -9.12 7.07
CA LEU A 180 6.53 -9.08 5.67
C LEU A 180 5.57 -7.88 5.47
N PRO A 181 5.71 -7.12 4.38
CA PRO A 181 4.80 -6.03 4.06
C PRO A 181 3.43 -6.56 3.65
N THR A 182 2.40 -5.74 3.80
CA THR A 182 1.15 -5.92 3.08
C THR A 182 1.37 -5.66 1.59
N VAL A 183 0.45 -6.12 0.75
CA VAL A 183 0.51 -5.85 -0.70
C VAL A 183 0.48 -4.36 -1.03
N LYS A 184 -0.25 -3.54 -0.26
CA LYS A 184 -0.31 -2.08 -0.46
C LYS A 184 1.02 -1.42 -0.11
N GLU A 185 1.63 -1.80 1.01
CA GLU A 185 2.94 -1.29 1.40
C GLU A 185 4.03 -1.67 0.40
N LEU A 186 4.03 -2.90 -0.11
CA LEU A 186 5.05 -3.32 -1.08
C LEU A 186 4.82 -2.70 -2.46
N ALA A 187 3.55 -2.56 -2.88
CA ALA A 187 3.19 -1.96 -4.16
C ALA A 187 3.47 -0.45 -4.19
N SER A 188 3.47 0.26 -3.06
CA SER A 188 3.83 1.68 -3.02
C SER A 188 5.26 1.96 -3.49
N LEU A 189 6.14 0.94 -3.45
CA LEU A 189 7.51 1.02 -3.97
C LEU A 189 7.59 0.97 -5.51
N LEU A 190 6.51 0.63 -6.22
CA LEU A 190 6.51 0.50 -7.68
C LEU A 190 6.71 1.87 -8.35
N HIS A 191 7.86 2.10 -8.97
CA HIS A 191 8.13 3.28 -9.80
C HIS A 191 8.06 2.88 -11.27
N TYR A 192 6.96 3.22 -11.94
CA TYR A 192 6.57 2.62 -13.23
C TYR A 192 7.46 3.00 -14.42
N SER A 193 8.25 4.06 -14.30
CA SER A 193 9.22 4.49 -15.33
C SER A 193 10.63 3.90 -15.16
N ASN A 194 10.91 3.20 -14.07
CA ASN A 194 12.25 2.65 -13.82
C ASN A 194 12.38 1.22 -14.36
N ALA A 195 13.62 0.80 -14.57
CA ALA A 195 13.97 -0.59 -14.87
C ALA A 195 15.09 -1.04 -13.92
N PRO A 196 14.82 -1.91 -12.92
CA PRO A 196 13.51 -2.43 -12.52
C PRO A 196 12.56 -1.34 -12.00
N GLN A 197 11.26 -1.63 -11.90
CA GLN A 197 10.21 -0.65 -11.54
C GLN A 197 10.17 -0.31 -10.04
N ILE A 198 11.25 0.25 -9.52
CA ILE A 198 11.42 0.70 -8.13
C ILE A 198 12.42 1.87 -8.10
N ASP A 199 12.42 2.70 -7.06
CA ASP A 199 13.42 3.75 -6.87
C ASP A 199 14.84 3.15 -6.67
N ILE A 200 15.57 2.95 -7.77
CA ILE A 200 16.85 2.22 -7.79
C ILE A 200 17.96 2.86 -6.96
N ALA A 201 17.88 4.16 -6.70
CA ALA A 201 18.81 4.86 -5.82
C ALA A 201 18.57 4.52 -4.33
N SER A 202 17.31 4.31 -3.97
CA SER A 202 16.87 3.97 -2.60
C SER A 202 16.84 2.46 -2.35
N PHE A 203 16.68 1.67 -3.41
CA PHE A 203 16.59 0.20 -3.39
C PHE A 203 17.51 -0.43 -4.45
N PRO A 204 18.84 -0.28 -4.32
CA PRO A 204 19.79 -0.72 -5.33
C PRO A 204 19.80 -2.25 -5.48
N ASN A 205 20.18 -2.71 -6.67
CA ASN A 205 20.31 -4.13 -7.03
C ASN A 205 19.07 -4.99 -6.68
N THR A 206 17.87 -4.41 -6.77
CA THR A 206 16.60 -5.15 -6.64
C THR A 206 16.48 -6.15 -7.80
N PHE A 207 16.35 -7.44 -7.47
CA PHE A 207 16.21 -8.49 -8.48
C PHE A 207 14.76 -8.62 -8.97
N ALA A 208 14.52 -8.26 -10.23
CA ALA A 208 13.18 -8.22 -10.83
C ALA A 208 12.72 -9.52 -11.51
N GLY A 209 13.54 -10.58 -11.53
CA GLY A 209 13.18 -11.84 -12.21
C GLY A 209 12.16 -12.70 -11.46
N ILE A 210 11.97 -12.47 -10.16
CA ILE A 210 11.04 -13.21 -9.29
C ILE A 210 10.26 -12.22 -8.43
N ASN A 211 8.98 -12.49 -8.21
CA ASN A 211 8.11 -11.63 -7.42
C ASN A 211 8.51 -11.58 -5.94
N TYR A 212 8.11 -10.51 -5.29
CA TYR A 212 8.31 -10.30 -3.87
C TYR A 212 7.07 -10.67 -3.07
N MET A 213 7.32 -11.40 -1.98
CA MET A 213 6.31 -11.92 -1.06
C MET A 213 5.67 -10.79 -0.23
N THR A 214 4.38 -10.93 0.02
CA THR A 214 3.63 -10.09 0.98
C THR A 214 2.98 -10.98 2.04
N ASN A 215 2.43 -10.36 3.09
CA ASN A 215 1.58 -11.02 4.07
C ASN A 215 0.08 -10.78 3.82
N SER A 216 -0.31 -10.46 2.59
CA SER A 216 -1.71 -10.26 2.22
C SER A 216 -2.27 -11.54 1.59
N PRO A 217 -3.17 -12.27 2.27
CA PRO A 217 -3.81 -13.46 1.71
C PRO A 217 -4.72 -13.09 0.53
N ASP A 218 -4.87 -14.01 -0.41
CA ASP A 218 -5.91 -13.91 -1.44
C ASP A 218 -7.24 -14.43 -0.88
N SER A 219 -8.19 -13.52 -0.68
CA SER A 219 -9.54 -13.81 -0.16
C SER A 219 -10.35 -14.74 -1.08
N GLY A 220 -10.04 -14.76 -2.38
CA GLY A 220 -10.67 -15.66 -3.35
C GLY A 220 -10.05 -17.04 -3.40
N ASN A 221 -8.80 -17.19 -2.94
CA ASN A 221 -8.13 -18.48 -2.84
C ASN A 221 -7.09 -18.47 -1.71
N VAL A 222 -7.46 -19.07 -0.56
CA VAL A 222 -6.62 -19.08 0.65
C VAL A 222 -5.29 -19.83 0.51
N ALA A 223 -5.10 -20.60 -0.56
CA ALA A 223 -3.81 -21.23 -0.90
C ALA A 223 -2.82 -20.23 -1.51
N ASN A 224 -3.29 -19.05 -1.90
CA ASN A 224 -2.49 -17.99 -2.49
C ASN A 224 -2.25 -16.83 -1.50
N ILE A 225 -1.24 -16.04 -1.83
CA ILE A 225 -0.97 -14.72 -1.31
C ILE A 225 -0.84 -13.74 -2.48
N TRP A 226 -1.02 -12.45 -2.21
CA TRP A 226 -0.66 -11.42 -3.16
C TRP A 226 0.86 -11.23 -3.20
N THR A 227 1.39 -10.99 -4.38
CA THR A 227 2.82 -10.71 -4.60
C THR A 227 2.98 -9.49 -5.48
N VAL A 228 4.13 -8.82 -5.38
CA VAL A 228 4.48 -7.65 -6.18
C VAL A 228 5.64 -7.98 -7.13
N SER A 229 5.50 -7.65 -8.39
CA SER A 229 6.56 -7.79 -9.40
C SER A 229 7.16 -6.42 -9.72
N PHE A 230 8.47 -6.28 -9.51
CA PHE A 230 9.24 -5.09 -9.92
C PHE A 230 9.81 -5.22 -11.34
N SER A 231 9.43 -6.26 -12.10
CA SER A 231 9.82 -6.42 -13.49
C SER A 231 9.27 -5.30 -14.35
N ASP A 232 10.11 -4.65 -15.15
CA ASP A 232 9.72 -3.70 -16.19
C ASP A 232 9.20 -4.39 -17.46
N VAL A 233 9.57 -5.66 -17.69
CA VAL A 233 9.17 -6.42 -18.89
C VAL A 233 7.90 -7.26 -18.74
N VAL A 234 7.42 -7.46 -17.50
CA VAL A 234 6.16 -8.16 -17.22
C VAL A 234 5.07 -7.15 -16.83
N GLY A 235 3.97 -7.08 -17.58
CA GLY A 235 2.87 -6.13 -17.31
C GLY A 235 2.06 -6.42 -16.04
N ASN A 236 2.18 -7.62 -15.47
CA ASN A 236 1.52 -7.99 -14.22
C ASN A 236 2.33 -7.51 -13.01
N LYS A 237 1.76 -6.60 -12.22
CA LYS A 237 2.47 -5.99 -11.07
C LYS A 237 2.03 -6.55 -9.74
N VAL A 238 0.74 -6.79 -9.58
CA VAL A 238 0.18 -7.35 -8.34
C VAL A 238 -0.66 -8.55 -8.70
N ILE A 239 -0.20 -9.74 -8.31
CA ILE A 239 -0.82 -11.01 -8.70
C ILE A 239 -0.95 -11.98 -7.53
N PRO A 240 -1.99 -12.83 -7.51
CA PRO A 240 -2.07 -13.93 -6.58
C PRO A 240 -1.02 -14.99 -6.97
N THR A 241 -0.36 -15.58 -5.99
CA THR A 241 0.65 -16.61 -6.18
C THR A 241 0.55 -17.64 -5.07
N SER A 242 0.77 -18.91 -5.40
CA SER A 242 0.71 -20.01 -4.45
C SER A 242 1.66 -19.79 -3.27
N LYS A 243 1.19 -20.09 -2.05
CA LYS A 243 2.02 -20.10 -0.84
C LYS A 243 3.21 -21.06 -0.93
N ALA A 244 3.16 -22.05 -1.84
CA ALA A 244 4.23 -23.00 -2.08
C ALA A 244 5.34 -22.48 -3.03
N THR A 245 5.14 -21.33 -3.68
CA THR A 245 6.15 -20.75 -4.57
C THR A 245 7.28 -20.10 -3.75
N ALA A 246 8.52 -20.38 -4.12
CA ALA A 246 9.69 -19.68 -3.56
C ALA A 246 9.77 -18.26 -4.13
N LEU A 247 9.73 -17.26 -3.26
CA LEU A 247 9.61 -15.84 -3.61
C LEU A 247 10.70 -15.01 -2.94
N ASN A 248 11.05 -13.88 -3.54
CA ASN A 248 11.96 -12.92 -2.92
C ASN A 248 11.29 -12.25 -1.72
N ILE A 249 12.09 -11.81 -0.75
CA ILE A 249 11.59 -11.16 0.46
C ILE A 249 12.26 -9.79 0.61
N ARG A 250 11.45 -8.78 0.89
CA ARG A 250 11.89 -7.46 1.34
C ARG A 250 11.09 -7.10 2.58
N CYS A 251 11.79 -6.84 3.67
CA CYS A 251 11.19 -6.63 4.97
C CYS A 251 10.92 -5.16 5.25
N VAL A 252 9.83 -4.90 5.99
CA VAL A 252 9.42 -3.58 6.44
C VAL A 252 9.24 -3.58 7.95
N ALA A 253 9.46 -2.44 8.57
CA ALA A 253 9.23 -2.14 9.97
C ALA A 253 8.43 -0.83 10.10
N GLY A 254 7.71 -0.65 11.20
CA GLY A 254 6.81 0.47 11.42
C GLY A 254 5.32 0.12 11.31
N ASN A 255 4.49 1.14 11.57
CA ASN A 255 3.03 1.01 11.63
C ASN A 255 2.47 0.61 10.27
N THR A 256 1.49 -0.28 10.26
CA THR A 256 0.77 -0.67 9.05
C THR A 256 -0.06 0.50 8.51
N THR A 257 -0.39 0.46 7.23
CA THR A 257 -1.37 1.36 6.61
C THR A 257 -2.68 1.36 7.44
N PRO A 258 -3.29 2.54 7.68
CA PRO A 258 -4.58 2.64 8.35
C PRO A 258 -5.69 1.88 7.62
N ALA A 259 -6.74 1.52 8.35
CA ALA A 259 -7.97 1.01 7.75
C ALA A 259 -8.62 2.08 6.85
N PHE A 260 -9.45 1.67 5.91
CA PHE A 260 -10.20 2.58 5.05
C PHE A 260 -11.04 3.57 5.84
N ALA A 261 -11.06 4.82 5.38
CA ALA A 261 -11.84 5.91 5.96
C ALA A 261 -12.66 6.62 4.87
N PHE A 262 -13.60 5.90 4.27
CA PHE A 262 -14.45 6.42 3.19
C PHE A 262 -15.73 7.05 3.74
N VAL A 263 -16.06 8.25 3.25
CA VAL A 263 -17.27 9.00 3.61
C VAL A 263 -18.07 9.30 2.36
N ASP A 264 -19.31 8.81 2.29
CA ASP A 264 -20.24 9.18 1.22
C ASP A 264 -20.73 10.62 1.45
N ASN A 265 -20.51 11.49 0.45
CA ASN A 265 -20.89 12.90 0.52
C ASN A 265 -22.37 13.14 0.16
N GLY A 266 -23.12 12.10 -0.23
CA GLY A 266 -24.54 12.18 -0.60
C GLY A 266 -24.81 12.84 -1.95
N ASN A 267 -23.78 13.33 -2.64
CA ASN A 267 -23.85 14.01 -3.94
C ASN A 267 -23.30 13.16 -5.10
N GLY A 268 -23.13 11.85 -4.88
CA GLY A 268 -22.56 10.91 -5.85
C GLY A 268 -21.03 10.83 -5.83
N SER A 269 -20.39 11.36 -4.79
CA SER A 269 -18.96 11.22 -4.52
C SER A 269 -18.66 10.63 -3.15
N ILE A 270 -17.47 10.04 -3.00
CA ILE A 270 -16.95 9.49 -1.75
C ILE A 270 -15.62 10.16 -1.44
N THR A 271 -15.46 10.69 -0.23
CA THR A 271 -14.17 11.20 0.26
C THR A 271 -13.40 10.09 0.94
N ASP A 272 -12.13 9.90 0.56
CA ASP A 272 -11.17 9.08 1.30
C ASP A 272 -10.38 9.95 2.27
N GLN A 273 -10.67 9.84 3.57
CA GLN A 273 -10.04 10.68 4.59
C GLN A 273 -8.55 10.36 4.82
N ASN A 274 -8.06 9.19 4.39
CA ASN A 274 -6.65 8.85 4.51
C ASN A 274 -5.79 9.56 3.46
N THR A 275 -6.35 9.76 2.27
CA THR A 275 -5.61 10.25 1.10
C THR A 275 -5.99 11.68 0.73
N GLY A 276 -7.16 12.15 1.18
CA GLY A 276 -7.76 13.41 0.76
C GLY A 276 -8.50 13.33 -0.57
N LEU A 277 -8.36 12.22 -1.31
CA LEU A 277 -8.97 12.06 -2.63
C LEU A 277 -10.48 11.94 -2.55
N ILE A 278 -11.14 12.45 -3.59
CA ILE A 278 -12.58 12.32 -3.78
C ILE A 278 -12.83 11.46 -5.00
N TRP A 279 -13.64 10.42 -4.82
CA TRP A 279 -13.94 9.42 -5.82
C TRP A 279 -15.36 9.56 -6.33
N GLN A 280 -15.57 9.27 -7.61
CA GLN A 280 -16.90 9.00 -8.12
C GLN A 280 -17.46 7.80 -7.37
N LYS A 281 -18.67 7.92 -6.80
CA LYS A 281 -19.27 6.86 -5.97
C LYS A 281 -19.58 5.59 -6.78
N CYS A 282 -20.18 5.77 -7.95
CA CYS A 282 -20.59 4.67 -8.82
C CYS A 282 -19.62 4.52 -10.00
N SER A 283 -19.55 3.32 -10.58
CA SER A 283 -18.90 3.13 -11.88
C SER A 283 -19.54 4.03 -12.93
N ASN A 284 -18.74 4.55 -13.86
CA ASN A 284 -19.21 5.46 -14.89
C ASN A 284 -20.41 4.86 -15.67
N GLY A 285 -21.41 5.69 -15.99
CA GLY A 285 -22.65 5.27 -16.65
C GLY A 285 -23.79 4.87 -15.69
N LEU A 286 -23.48 4.53 -14.43
CA LEU A 286 -24.49 4.27 -13.42
C LEU A 286 -25.07 5.57 -12.85
N ALA A 287 -26.28 5.48 -12.29
CA ALA A 287 -26.94 6.58 -11.60
C ALA A 287 -26.08 7.06 -10.41
N PRO A 288 -25.72 8.36 -10.31
CA PRO A 288 -24.64 8.83 -9.42
C PRO A 288 -24.79 8.54 -7.92
N THR A 289 -26.02 8.48 -7.40
CA THR A 289 -26.28 8.30 -5.96
C THR A 289 -26.71 6.90 -5.59
N THR A 290 -27.43 6.21 -6.48
CA THR A 290 -27.99 4.87 -6.27
C THR A 290 -27.15 3.75 -6.88
N CYS A 291 -26.21 4.08 -7.77
CA CYS A 291 -25.42 3.13 -8.56
C CYS A 291 -26.29 2.08 -9.28
N ALA A 292 -27.47 2.49 -9.75
CA ALA A 292 -28.36 1.68 -10.55
C ALA A 292 -28.11 1.89 -12.05
N GLY A 293 -28.39 0.87 -12.87
CA GLY A 293 -28.25 0.92 -14.32
C GLY A 293 -27.15 0.00 -14.84
N VAL A 294 -26.55 0.38 -15.96
CA VAL A 294 -25.48 -0.37 -16.64
C VAL A 294 -24.25 0.53 -16.73
N SER A 295 -23.07 0.01 -16.40
CA SER A 295 -21.84 0.76 -16.55
C SER A 295 -21.50 0.99 -18.02
N VAL A 296 -20.89 2.14 -18.30
CA VAL A 296 -20.38 2.50 -19.61
C VAL A 296 -18.88 2.25 -19.63
N THR A 297 -18.46 1.43 -20.57
CA THR A 297 -17.08 1.07 -20.81
C THR A 297 -16.53 1.82 -22.04
N ASN A 298 -15.24 2.17 -22.03
CA ASN A 298 -14.58 2.82 -23.16
C ASN A 298 -13.12 2.37 -23.30
N ASP A 299 -12.50 2.74 -24.42
CA ASP A 299 -11.05 2.75 -24.56
C ASP A 299 -10.41 3.81 -23.64
N LEU A 300 -9.07 3.87 -23.59
CA LEU A 300 -8.38 4.78 -22.67
C LEU A 300 -8.71 6.26 -22.95
N ASN A 301 -8.80 6.66 -24.22
CA ASN A 301 -9.11 8.05 -24.58
C ASN A 301 -10.55 8.41 -24.18
N GLY A 302 -11.51 7.52 -24.43
CA GLY A 302 -12.89 7.68 -24.00
C GLY A 302 -13.02 7.69 -22.48
N ALA A 303 -12.21 6.91 -21.76
CA ALA A 303 -12.16 6.93 -20.30
C ALA A 303 -11.68 8.27 -19.73
N ILE A 304 -10.60 8.83 -20.30
CA ILE A 304 -10.13 10.18 -19.96
C ILE A 304 -11.21 11.22 -20.26
N GLY A 305 -11.82 11.15 -21.45
CA GLY A 305 -12.91 12.03 -21.85
C GLY A 305 -14.14 11.95 -20.95
N ALA A 306 -14.52 10.75 -20.50
CA ALA A 306 -15.63 10.53 -19.60
C ALA A 306 -15.41 11.20 -18.24
N CYS A 307 -14.20 11.09 -17.67
CA CYS A 307 -13.87 11.81 -16.45
C CYS A 307 -13.78 13.32 -16.66
N GLY A 308 -13.24 13.77 -17.80
CA GLY A 308 -13.23 15.19 -18.16
C GLY A 308 -14.63 15.79 -18.33
N ALA A 309 -15.60 15.01 -18.82
CA ALA A 309 -16.98 15.46 -19.00
C ALA A 309 -17.68 15.80 -17.68
N LEU A 310 -17.28 15.15 -16.57
CA LEU A 310 -17.78 15.48 -15.23
C LEU A 310 -17.46 16.93 -14.83
N ASN A 311 -16.36 17.48 -15.34
CA ASN A 311 -15.97 18.87 -15.07
C ASN A 311 -16.88 19.87 -15.76
N GLY A 312 -17.34 19.56 -16.98
CA GLY A 312 -18.25 20.42 -17.74
C GLY A 312 -19.63 20.58 -17.10
N ILE A 313 -20.06 19.60 -16.30
CA ILE A 313 -21.33 19.62 -15.56
C ILE A 313 -21.18 19.97 -14.08
N ASN A 314 -19.96 20.35 -13.64
CA ASN A 314 -19.63 20.61 -12.24
C ASN A 314 -20.08 19.49 -11.29
N PHE A 315 -19.84 18.24 -11.68
CA PHE A 315 -20.33 17.06 -10.97
C PHE A 315 -19.85 17.07 -9.51
N ALA A 316 -20.76 16.83 -8.56
CA ALA A 316 -20.51 16.91 -7.13
C ALA A 316 -19.91 18.26 -6.66
N GLY A 317 -20.11 19.34 -7.42
CA GLY A 317 -19.57 20.67 -7.12
C GLY A 317 -18.09 20.83 -7.48
N ARG A 318 -17.54 19.98 -8.35
CA ARG A 318 -16.12 19.93 -8.71
C ARG A 318 -15.88 19.99 -10.22
N ASN A 319 -14.69 20.47 -10.59
CA ASN A 319 -14.25 20.64 -11.98
C ASN A 319 -12.83 20.13 -12.26
N ASP A 320 -12.29 19.28 -11.38
CA ASP A 320 -10.95 18.69 -11.45
C ASP A 320 -10.97 17.14 -11.50
N TRP A 321 -12.10 16.57 -11.93
CA TRP A 321 -12.23 15.14 -12.19
C TRP A 321 -11.29 14.69 -13.29
N ARG A 322 -10.62 13.56 -13.04
CA ARG A 322 -9.71 12.90 -13.97
C ARG A 322 -9.79 11.39 -13.81
N LEU A 323 -9.18 10.69 -14.77
CA LEU A 323 -8.92 9.27 -14.64
C LEU A 323 -7.81 9.07 -13.58
N PRO A 324 -7.96 8.15 -12.62
CA PRO A 324 -6.99 7.91 -11.56
C PRO A 324 -5.70 7.30 -12.12
N SER A 325 -4.56 7.56 -11.50
CA SER A 325 -3.36 6.76 -11.72
C SER A 325 -3.56 5.34 -11.16
N VAL A 326 -2.71 4.39 -11.54
CA VAL A 326 -2.83 3.01 -11.07
C VAL A 326 -2.63 2.89 -9.56
N ASN A 327 -1.78 3.74 -8.96
CA ASN A 327 -1.57 3.78 -7.51
C ASN A 327 -2.83 4.25 -6.79
N GLU A 328 -3.51 5.27 -7.33
CA GLU A 328 -4.77 5.74 -6.76
C GLU A 328 -5.87 4.70 -6.92
N LEU A 329 -6.01 4.08 -8.08
CA LEU A 329 -7.04 3.07 -8.30
C LEU A 329 -6.81 1.81 -7.46
N GLN A 330 -5.55 1.44 -7.24
CA GLN A 330 -5.20 0.33 -6.34
C GLN A 330 -5.46 0.69 -4.87
N SER A 331 -5.40 1.96 -4.48
CA SER A 331 -5.58 2.36 -3.08
C SER A 331 -6.95 1.98 -2.55
N ILE A 332 -7.99 2.01 -3.39
CA ILE A 332 -9.36 1.64 -3.05
C ILE A 332 -9.65 0.13 -3.13
N VAL A 333 -8.68 -0.69 -3.57
CA VAL A 333 -8.82 -2.15 -3.58
C VAL A 333 -8.81 -2.68 -2.15
N ASP A 334 -9.84 -3.44 -1.81
CA ASP A 334 -9.91 -4.21 -0.57
C ASP A 334 -9.52 -5.66 -0.82
N TYR A 335 -8.28 -6.01 -0.46
CA TYR A 335 -7.74 -7.36 -0.62
C TYR A 335 -8.33 -8.39 0.37
N SER A 336 -9.12 -7.94 1.36
CA SER A 336 -9.89 -8.83 2.25
C SER A 336 -11.28 -9.14 1.68
N ALA A 337 -11.77 -8.32 0.75
CA ALA A 337 -12.99 -8.57 -0.02
C ALA A 337 -12.69 -9.32 -1.32
N ASN A 338 -13.71 -9.92 -1.91
CA ASN A 338 -13.62 -10.61 -3.19
C ASN A 338 -14.92 -10.41 -3.97
N SER A 339 -14.81 -10.12 -5.27
CA SER A 339 -15.93 -10.12 -6.23
C SER A 339 -17.15 -9.25 -5.81
N PRO A 340 -16.99 -7.92 -5.67
CA PRO A 340 -15.80 -7.14 -5.99
C PRO A 340 -14.85 -6.94 -4.79
N SER A 341 -13.57 -6.74 -5.10
CA SER A 341 -12.47 -6.46 -4.17
C SER A 341 -12.37 -4.96 -3.84
N ILE A 342 -13.43 -4.40 -3.30
CA ILE A 342 -13.56 -2.99 -2.94
C ILE A 342 -14.50 -2.84 -1.73
N SER A 343 -14.30 -1.78 -0.94
CA SER A 343 -15.20 -1.47 0.18
C SER A 343 -16.66 -1.34 -0.28
N ALA A 344 -17.59 -1.79 0.57
CA ALA A 344 -19.04 -1.61 0.38
C ALA A 344 -19.46 -0.13 0.30
N SER A 345 -18.60 0.82 0.69
CA SER A 345 -18.78 2.25 0.44
C SER A 345 -18.95 2.58 -1.05
N PHE A 346 -18.45 1.73 -1.96
CA PHE A 346 -18.61 1.82 -3.41
C PHE A 346 -19.64 0.79 -3.91
N PRO A 347 -20.96 1.04 -3.70
CA PRO A 347 -21.98 0.04 -3.96
C PRO A 347 -22.11 -0.27 -5.45
N ASN A 348 -22.53 -1.50 -5.76
CA ASN A 348 -22.73 -2.00 -7.12
C ASN A 348 -21.55 -1.74 -8.07
N THR A 349 -20.32 -1.75 -7.54
CA THR A 349 -19.12 -1.68 -8.39
C THR A 349 -19.14 -2.85 -9.37
N THR A 350 -19.15 -2.55 -10.67
CA THR A 350 -19.09 -3.57 -11.73
C THR A 350 -17.86 -4.45 -11.52
N ILE A 351 -18.05 -5.77 -11.54
CA ILE A 351 -16.96 -6.75 -11.41
C ILE A 351 -16.22 -6.83 -12.75
N GLY A 352 -15.21 -5.98 -12.92
CA GLY A 352 -14.54 -5.77 -14.20
C GLY A 352 -13.14 -5.18 -14.07
N LEU A 353 -12.48 -5.02 -15.21
CA LEU A 353 -11.23 -4.26 -15.32
C LEU A 353 -11.58 -2.77 -15.25
N TYR A 354 -10.74 -1.95 -14.63
CA TYR A 354 -10.92 -0.50 -14.57
C TYR A 354 -9.67 0.19 -15.09
N TRP A 355 -9.89 1.18 -15.96
CA TRP A 355 -8.82 2.00 -16.50
C TRP A 355 -8.14 2.84 -15.43
N SER A 356 -6.82 2.90 -15.49
CA SER A 356 -6.03 3.98 -14.92
C SER A 356 -5.43 4.84 -16.04
N SER A 357 -4.96 6.04 -15.70
CA SER A 357 -4.25 6.95 -16.62
C SER A 357 -2.79 6.54 -16.85
N THR A 358 -2.28 5.56 -16.09
CA THR A 358 -0.88 5.11 -16.12
C THR A 358 -0.62 4.22 -17.34
N THR A 359 0.35 4.60 -18.16
CA THR A 359 0.80 3.79 -19.30
C THR A 359 1.77 2.68 -18.85
N TYR A 360 1.76 1.54 -19.51
CA TYR A 360 2.80 0.54 -19.35
C TYR A 360 4.04 0.91 -20.18
N SER A 361 5.09 1.37 -19.51
CA SER A 361 6.29 1.97 -20.14
C SER A 361 7.03 1.04 -21.12
N ASN A 362 7.03 -0.27 -20.89
CA ASN A 362 7.70 -1.23 -21.77
C ASN A 362 6.90 -1.60 -23.03
N LEU A 363 5.57 -1.43 -23.02
CA LEU A 363 4.73 -1.56 -24.21
C LEU A 363 3.69 -0.42 -24.19
N PRO A 364 4.04 0.78 -24.71
CA PRO A 364 3.23 1.98 -24.51
C PRO A 364 1.84 1.99 -25.17
N SER A 365 1.54 1.02 -26.03
CA SER A 365 0.17 0.74 -26.53
C SER A 365 -0.71 0.08 -25.46
N GLY A 366 -0.13 -0.37 -24.34
CA GLY A 366 -0.84 -0.87 -23.17
C GLY A 366 -0.95 0.17 -22.05
N GLY A 367 -2.08 0.16 -21.34
CA GLY A 367 -2.31 0.91 -20.11
C GLY A 367 -2.35 -0.03 -18.90
N MET A 368 -2.02 0.49 -17.72
CA MET A 368 -2.19 -0.22 -16.46
C MET A 368 -3.68 -0.21 -16.07
N ILE A 369 -4.16 -1.34 -15.55
CA ILE A 369 -5.53 -1.52 -15.08
C ILE A 369 -5.55 -2.16 -13.70
N VAL A 370 -6.68 -2.00 -13.02
CA VAL A 370 -7.00 -2.74 -11.78
C VAL A 370 -8.21 -3.61 -12.05
N TRP A 371 -8.14 -4.89 -11.68
CA TRP A 371 -9.26 -5.81 -11.81
C TRP A 371 -10.02 -5.92 -10.49
N PHE A 372 -11.21 -5.33 -10.40
CA PHE A 372 -12.00 -5.38 -9.17
C PHE A 372 -12.65 -6.76 -8.90
N LEU A 373 -12.44 -7.77 -9.74
CA LEU A 373 -12.76 -9.15 -9.35
C LEU A 373 -11.99 -9.53 -8.08
N ASN A 374 -10.68 -9.26 -8.03
CA ASN A 374 -9.81 -9.71 -6.94
C ASN A 374 -8.70 -8.72 -6.53
N GLY A 375 -8.48 -7.62 -7.27
CA GLY A 375 -7.48 -6.60 -6.93
C GLY A 375 -6.17 -6.71 -7.71
N ARG A 376 -6.15 -7.54 -8.76
CA ARG A 376 -4.99 -7.70 -9.64
C ARG A 376 -4.65 -6.39 -10.34
N VAL A 377 -3.36 -6.04 -10.39
CA VAL A 377 -2.82 -4.95 -11.22
C VAL A 377 -2.11 -5.56 -12.42
N ALA A 378 -2.60 -5.24 -13.62
CA ALA A 378 -2.12 -5.80 -14.88
C ALA A 378 -2.15 -4.76 -16.00
N THR A 379 -1.84 -5.17 -17.22
CA THR A 379 -1.86 -4.31 -18.41
C THR A 379 -2.94 -4.75 -19.37
N GLN A 380 -3.49 -3.79 -20.11
CA GLN A 380 -4.34 -4.09 -21.26
C GLN A 380 -4.12 -3.11 -22.40
N ASP A 381 -4.38 -3.57 -23.63
CA ASP A 381 -4.33 -2.73 -24.84
C ASP A 381 -5.25 -1.51 -24.68
N LYS A 382 -4.71 -0.31 -24.95
CA LYS A 382 -5.39 0.98 -24.75
C LYS A 382 -6.68 1.15 -25.56
N GLN A 383 -6.91 0.35 -26.60
CA GLN A 383 -8.14 0.34 -27.39
C GLN A 383 -9.25 -0.55 -26.78
N SER A 384 -8.95 -1.25 -25.69
CA SER A 384 -9.90 -2.15 -25.05
C SER A 384 -10.99 -1.41 -24.32
N ILE A 385 -12.19 -1.95 -24.40
CA ILE A 385 -13.39 -1.35 -23.82
C ILE A 385 -13.54 -1.82 -22.37
N ILE A 386 -13.23 -0.94 -21.41
CA ILE A 386 -13.06 -1.25 -19.98
C ILE A 386 -13.84 -0.26 -19.11
N ASP A 387 -14.21 -0.66 -17.89
CA ASP A 387 -14.93 0.20 -16.93
C ASP A 387 -14.08 1.39 -16.46
N ILE A 388 -14.78 2.41 -15.94
CA ILE A 388 -14.19 3.69 -15.57
C ILE A 388 -14.69 4.09 -14.19
N ARG A 389 -13.80 4.64 -13.38
CA ARG A 389 -14.12 5.37 -12.15
C ARG A 389 -13.21 6.58 -12.08
N CYS A 390 -13.79 7.74 -11.86
CA CYS A 390 -13.04 9.00 -11.83
C CYS A 390 -12.66 9.39 -10.40
N VAL A 391 -11.61 10.20 -10.29
CA VAL A 391 -11.10 10.76 -9.03
C VAL A 391 -10.87 12.27 -9.19
N ALA A 392 -10.89 12.99 -8.07
CA ALA A 392 -10.62 14.41 -7.91
C ALA A 392 -9.80 14.65 -6.63
N ASN A 393 -9.17 15.82 -6.51
CA ASN A 393 -8.20 16.12 -5.43
C ASN A 393 -8.79 16.79 -4.18
#